data_AF-A0A9D6JKM9-F1
#
_entry.id   AF-A0A9D6JKM9-F1
#
_cell.length_a   1.000
_cell.length_b   1.000
_cell.length_c   1.000
_cell.angle_alpha   90.00
_cell.angle_beta   90.00
_cell.angle_gamma   90.00
#
_symmetry.space_group_name_H-M   'P 1'
#
loop_
_entity.id
_entity.type
_entity.pdbx_description
1 polymer ?
#
loop_
_entity_poly.entity_id
_entity_poly.type
_entity_poly.pdbx_seq_one_letter_code
_entity_poly.pdbx_strand_id
1 'polypeptide(L)'
;LPGILPAMSEQEALETAAICSISSQGFDIANWRKRPYRDPHHTASGVALVGGGSSPRPGEISLSHNGVLFLDELTEFDRRVLDVLREPMETGRIIISRAARQAEYPARFQLIAAMNPCPQGYSCDGKSQCLCTIEQQRKHRSRISAPLLDRIDIHVEVPRLSHEELSKSNNTSESSLQVREKVMRTYELQIKRNGKTNAMLSGREVDHFCRLKKAESHLLELAMEKFKLSARAYHRILRLARTIADLESDPDIGATHLSEAISYRTLDRTL
;
A
#
# COMPACT_ATOMS: atom_id res chain seq x y z
N LEU A 1 -5.17 -11.91 -2.54
CA LEU A 1 -5.56 -10.50 -2.26
C LEU A 1 -6.98 -10.15 -2.73
N PRO A 2 -7.39 -10.35 -3.99
CA PRO A 2 -8.76 -10.03 -4.41
C PRO A 2 -9.84 -10.78 -3.61
N GLY A 3 -9.53 -12.01 -3.19
CA GLY A 3 -10.43 -12.85 -2.38
C GLY A 3 -10.67 -12.37 -0.94
N ILE A 4 -9.83 -11.48 -0.38
CA ILE A 4 -9.98 -11.01 1.02
C ILE A 4 -10.52 -9.58 1.13
N LEU A 5 -10.50 -8.81 0.04
CA LEU A 5 -10.95 -7.43 0.07
C LEU A 5 -12.49 -7.33 0.13
N PRO A 6 -13.03 -6.27 0.77
CA PRO A 6 -14.45 -5.98 0.72
C PRO A 6 -14.93 -5.76 -0.71
N ALA A 7 -16.20 -6.06 -0.99
CA ALA A 7 -16.80 -5.73 -2.28
C ALA A 7 -16.80 -4.20 -2.50
N MET A 8 -16.86 -3.78 -3.76
CA MET A 8 -17.08 -2.37 -4.07
C MET A 8 -18.52 -1.98 -3.77
N SER A 9 -18.70 -0.77 -3.26
CA SER A 9 -19.97 -0.06 -3.28
C SER A 9 -20.45 0.16 -4.72
N GLU A 10 -21.71 0.54 -4.89
CA GLU A 10 -22.25 0.86 -6.22
C GLU A 10 -21.52 2.04 -6.88
N GLN A 11 -21.24 3.08 -6.11
CA GLN A 11 -20.51 4.25 -6.58
C GLN A 11 -19.09 3.88 -7.03
N GLU A 12 -18.34 3.11 -6.23
CA GLU A 12 -17.01 2.63 -6.62
C GLU A 12 -17.06 1.78 -7.89
N ALA A 13 -18.08 0.92 -8.03
CA ALA A 13 -18.24 0.07 -9.20
C ALA A 13 -18.55 0.87 -10.48
N LEU A 14 -19.38 1.91 -10.39
CA LEU A 14 -19.66 2.83 -11.50
C LEU A 14 -18.42 3.61 -11.92
N GLU A 15 -17.65 4.13 -10.96
CA GLU A 15 -16.38 4.84 -11.23
C GLU A 15 -15.39 3.93 -11.96
N THR A 16 -15.17 2.70 -11.46
CA THR A 16 -14.27 1.74 -12.07
C THR A 16 -14.76 1.30 -13.46
N ALA A 17 -16.07 1.06 -13.63
CA ALA A 17 -16.65 0.71 -14.92
C ALA A 17 -16.49 1.82 -15.97
N ALA A 18 -16.63 3.09 -15.56
CA ALA A 18 -16.42 4.24 -16.44
C ALA A 18 -14.97 4.28 -16.96
N ILE A 19 -13.97 4.06 -16.11
CA ILE A 19 -12.56 4.00 -16.51
C ILE A 19 -12.33 2.85 -17.50
N CYS A 20 -12.84 1.65 -17.19
CA CYS A 20 -12.73 0.48 -18.05
C CYS A 20 -13.36 0.71 -19.43
N SER A 21 -14.51 1.38 -19.49
CA SER A 21 -15.22 1.67 -20.75
C SER A 21 -14.43 2.58 -21.71
N ILE A 22 -13.61 3.48 -21.18
CA ILE A 22 -12.76 4.40 -21.95
C ILE A 22 -11.40 3.75 -22.29
N SER A 23 -11.04 2.70 -21.56
CA SER A 23 -9.82 1.92 -21.80
C SER A 23 -9.94 1.08 -23.08
N SER A 24 -8.81 0.60 -23.59
CA SER A 24 -8.79 -0.36 -24.70
C SER A 24 -9.34 -1.74 -24.32
N GLN A 25 -9.47 -2.06 -23.03
CA GLN A 25 -9.90 -3.37 -22.54
C GLN A 25 -11.43 -3.51 -22.50
N GLY A 26 -12.16 -2.40 -22.53
CA GLY A 26 -13.63 -2.38 -22.40
C GLY A 26 -14.10 -2.74 -20.98
N PHE A 27 -15.42 -2.86 -20.82
CA PHE A 27 -16.05 -3.26 -19.56
C PHE A 27 -16.72 -4.63 -19.72
N ASP A 28 -16.48 -5.51 -18.75
CA ASP A 28 -17.11 -6.84 -18.65
C ASP A 28 -18.02 -6.88 -17.41
N ILE A 29 -19.29 -7.21 -17.63
CA ILE A 29 -20.30 -7.30 -16.57
C ILE A 29 -19.99 -8.40 -15.54
N ALA A 30 -19.24 -9.43 -15.92
CA ALA A 30 -18.77 -10.46 -14.99
C ALA A 30 -17.79 -9.92 -13.94
N ASN A 31 -17.25 -8.72 -14.16
CA ASN A 31 -16.37 -8.00 -13.23
C ASN A 31 -17.10 -6.90 -12.45
N TRP A 32 -18.43 -6.82 -12.54
CA TRP A 32 -19.22 -5.89 -11.74
C TRP A 32 -18.95 -6.07 -10.24
N ARG A 33 -18.66 -4.97 -9.54
CA ARG A 33 -18.31 -4.91 -8.11
C ARG A 33 -17.07 -5.70 -7.67
N LYS A 34 -16.31 -6.30 -8.60
CA LYS A 34 -15.01 -6.92 -8.30
C LYS A 34 -13.91 -5.86 -8.32
N ARG A 35 -13.14 -5.76 -7.24
CA ARG A 35 -12.01 -4.83 -7.17
C ARG A 35 -10.95 -5.20 -8.23
N PRO A 36 -10.49 -4.26 -9.07
CA PRO A 36 -9.47 -4.55 -10.06
C PRO A 36 -8.16 -4.93 -9.37
N TYR A 37 -7.40 -5.81 -10.00
CA TYR A 37 -6.06 -6.19 -9.59
C TYR A 37 -5.16 -6.04 -10.81
N ARG A 38 -4.14 -5.19 -10.72
CA ARG A 38 -3.22 -4.89 -11.82
C ARG A 38 -1.80 -5.24 -11.39
N ASP A 39 -1.12 -6.03 -12.19
CA ASP A 39 0.24 -6.53 -11.96
C ASP A 39 1.13 -6.24 -13.18
N PRO A 40 1.39 -4.96 -13.50
CA PRO A 40 2.24 -4.63 -14.64
C PRO A 40 3.64 -5.21 -14.48
N HIS A 41 4.17 -5.78 -15.56
CA HIS A 41 5.55 -6.24 -15.60
C HIS A 41 6.53 -5.07 -15.39
N HIS A 42 7.68 -5.29 -14.75
CA HIS A 42 8.66 -4.24 -14.44
C HIS A 42 9.23 -3.51 -15.68
N THR A 43 9.06 -4.09 -16.87
CA THR A 43 9.40 -3.47 -18.16
C THR A 43 8.34 -2.48 -18.68
N ALA A 44 7.24 -2.29 -17.94
CA ALA A 44 6.18 -1.37 -18.29
C ALA A 44 6.72 0.07 -18.38
N SER A 45 6.46 0.72 -19.51
CA SER A 45 6.85 2.12 -19.70
C SER A 45 6.04 3.04 -18.78
N GLY A 46 6.57 4.24 -18.53
CA GLY A 46 5.82 5.29 -17.82
C GLY A 46 4.47 5.62 -18.49
N VAL A 47 4.37 5.52 -19.82
CA VAL A 47 3.11 5.72 -20.54
C VAL A 47 2.11 4.60 -20.26
N ALA A 48 2.56 3.36 -20.11
CA ALA A 48 1.68 2.24 -19.74
C ALA A 48 1.13 2.41 -18.32
N LEU A 49 1.97 2.83 -17.37
CA LEU A 49 1.57 3.02 -15.98
C LEU A 49 0.66 4.24 -15.77
N VAL A 50 1.04 5.39 -16.31
CA VAL A 50 0.32 6.66 -16.14
C VAL A 50 -0.88 6.74 -17.07
N GLY A 51 -0.72 6.25 -18.29
CA GLY A 51 -1.61 6.52 -19.41
C GLY A 51 -1.04 7.58 -20.35
N GLY A 52 -1.70 7.74 -21.49
CA GLY A 52 -1.25 8.66 -22.53
C GLY A 52 -1.89 8.38 -23.89
N GLY A 53 -1.22 8.81 -24.95
CA GLY A 53 -1.71 8.76 -26.33
C GLY A 53 -2.13 10.12 -26.87
N SER A 54 -2.42 10.19 -28.18
CA SER A 54 -2.95 11.38 -28.86
C SER A 54 -4.34 11.75 -28.33
N SER A 55 -5.16 10.74 -28.05
CA SER A 55 -6.26 10.83 -27.11
C SER A 55 -5.74 10.31 -25.76
N PRO A 56 -5.70 11.15 -24.69
CA PRO A 56 -5.27 10.67 -23.39
C PRO A 56 -6.19 9.53 -22.96
N ARG A 57 -5.60 8.37 -22.65
CA ARG A 57 -6.27 7.17 -22.14
C ARG A 57 -5.72 6.81 -20.76
N PRO A 58 -6.52 6.16 -19.90
CA PRO A 58 -6.05 5.72 -18.59
C PRO A 58 -4.94 4.65 -18.71
N GLY A 59 -3.95 4.72 -17.82
CA GLY A 59 -2.92 3.67 -17.67
C GLY A 59 -3.23 2.72 -16.51
N GLU A 60 -2.28 1.84 -16.20
CA GLU A 60 -2.41 0.82 -15.14
C GLU A 60 -2.78 1.40 -13.77
N ILE A 61 -2.28 2.60 -13.45
CA ILE A 61 -2.61 3.29 -12.20
C ILE A 61 -4.11 3.60 -12.12
N SER A 62 -4.70 4.20 -13.16
CA SER A 62 -6.13 4.49 -13.19
C SER A 62 -6.97 3.22 -13.32
N LEU A 63 -6.48 2.21 -14.04
CA LEU A 63 -7.16 0.92 -14.18
C LEU A 63 -7.18 0.12 -12.87
N SER A 64 -6.30 0.44 -11.93
CA SER A 64 -6.32 -0.10 -10.56
C SER A 64 -7.26 0.64 -9.60
N HIS A 65 -8.03 1.62 -10.08
CA HIS A 65 -8.93 2.42 -9.24
C HIS A 65 -9.95 1.56 -8.46
N ASN A 66 -10.09 1.87 -7.17
CA ASN A 66 -10.84 1.13 -6.15
C ASN A 66 -10.36 -0.32 -5.96
N GLY A 67 -9.15 -0.64 -6.41
CA GLY A 67 -8.55 -1.96 -6.30
C GLY A 67 -7.08 -1.92 -5.88
N VAL A 68 -6.30 -2.81 -6.46
CA VAL A 68 -4.90 -3.04 -6.09
C VAL A 68 -3.99 -2.85 -7.29
N LEU A 69 -2.93 -2.09 -7.10
CA LEU A 69 -1.76 -2.08 -7.99
C LEU A 69 -0.66 -2.88 -7.30
N PHE A 70 -0.29 -4.01 -7.88
CA PHE A 70 0.79 -4.86 -7.40
C PHE A 70 2.04 -4.66 -8.26
N LEU A 71 3.15 -4.30 -7.63
CA LEU A 71 4.44 -4.15 -8.28
C LEU A 71 5.40 -5.20 -7.72
N ASP A 72 5.55 -6.30 -8.44
CA ASP A 72 6.58 -7.28 -8.12
C ASP A 72 7.95 -6.77 -8.56
N GLU A 73 9.01 -7.13 -7.83
CA GLU A 73 10.37 -6.70 -8.15
C GLU A 73 10.50 -5.17 -8.26
N LEU A 74 10.02 -4.41 -7.26
CA LEU A 74 9.96 -2.94 -7.29
C LEU A 74 11.28 -2.26 -7.70
N THR A 75 12.42 -2.87 -7.38
CA THR A 75 13.75 -2.36 -7.74
C THR A 75 14.11 -2.53 -9.22
N GLU A 76 13.39 -3.33 -9.99
CA GLU A 76 13.60 -3.49 -11.44
C GLU A 76 12.84 -2.47 -12.28
N PHE A 77 11.87 -1.78 -11.70
CA PHE A 77 11.23 -0.64 -12.37
C PHE A 77 12.19 0.53 -12.51
N ASP A 78 12.06 1.27 -13.62
CA ASP A 78 12.79 2.52 -13.79
C ASP A 78 12.37 3.54 -12.70
N ARG A 79 13.35 4.21 -12.11
CA ARG A 79 13.12 5.16 -11.01
C ARG A 79 12.14 6.27 -11.39
N ARG A 80 12.21 6.79 -12.62
CA ARG A 80 11.30 7.87 -13.06
C ARG A 80 9.87 7.38 -13.14
N VAL A 81 9.68 6.12 -13.53
CA VAL A 81 8.37 5.47 -13.60
C VAL A 81 7.77 5.32 -12.20
N LEU A 82 8.56 4.87 -11.22
CA LEU A 82 8.12 4.78 -9.82
C LEU A 82 7.81 6.15 -9.21
N ASP A 83 8.60 7.17 -9.54
CA ASP A 83 8.41 8.52 -9.00
C ASP A 83 7.09 9.16 -9.44
N VAL A 84 6.44 8.67 -10.52
CA VAL A 84 5.11 9.12 -10.93
C VAL A 84 4.01 8.63 -9.98
N LEU A 85 4.19 7.51 -9.26
CA LEU A 85 3.20 7.00 -8.31
C LEU A 85 2.96 7.95 -7.13
N ARG A 86 3.92 8.84 -6.85
CA ARG A 86 3.89 9.72 -5.66
C ARG A 86 2.67 10.64 -5.62
N GLU A 87 2.27 11.21 -6.75
CA GLU A 87 1.12 12.13 -6.82
C GLU A 87 -0.22 11.39 -6.74
N PRO A 88 -0.47 10.30 -7.50
CA PRO A 88 -1.68 9.48 -7.35
C PRO A 88 -1.85 8.90 -5.94
N MET A 89 -0.77 8.48 -5.29
CA MET A 89 -0.82 7.99 -3.89
C MET A 89 -1.23 9.06 -2.87
N GLU A 90 -1.16 10.34 -3.22
CA GLU A 90 -1.56 11.45 -2.35
C GLU A 90 -2.92 12.02 -2.71
N THR A 91 -3.14 12.23 -4.00
CA THR A 91 -4.32 12.95 -4.50
C THR A 91 -5.46 12.01 -4.87
N GLY A 92 -5.16 10.73 -5.10
CA GLY A 92 -6.12 9.74 -5.59
C GLY A 92 -6.59 10.01 -7.02
N ARG A 93 -5.83 10.78 -7.81
CA ARG A 93 -6.13 11.11 -9.20
C ARG A 93 -4.84 11.27 -10.02
N ILE A 94 -4.98 11.24 -11.33
CA ILE A 94 -3.89 11.50 -12.27
C ILE A 94 -4.37 12.44 -13.36
N ILE A 95 -3.55 13.44 -13.68
CA ILE A 95 -3.84 14.42 -14.72
C ILE A 95 -2.91 14.16 -15.89
N ILE A 96 -3.48 13.83 -17.05
CA ILE A 96 -2.73 13.60 -18.29
C ILE A 96 -2.92 14.82 -19.18
N SER A 97 -1.87 15.63 -19.32
CA SER A 97 -1.83 16.78 -20.21
C SER A 97 -0.99 16.48 -21.46
N ARG A 98 -1.56 16.72 -22.64
CA ARG A 98 -0.90 16.63 -23.96
C ARG A 98 -1.29 17.84 -24.80
N ALA A 99 -0.50 18.11 -25.85
CA ALA A 99 -0.51 19.37 -26.61
C ALA A 99 -1.88 19.98 -26.94
N ALA A 100 -2.94 19.18 -27.14
CA ALA A 100 -4.28 19.66 -27.46
C ALA A 100 -5.39 19.23 -26.48
N ARG A 101 -5.10 18.38 -25.47
CA ARG A 101 -6.12 17.79 -24.59
C ARG A 101 -5.58 17.50 -23.20
N GLN A 102 -6.43 17.72 -22.20
CA GLN A 102 -6.20 17.33 -20.82
C GLN A 102 -7.31 16.36 -20.40
N ALA A 103 -6.95 15.30 -19.70
CA ALA A 103 -7.89 14.40 -19.06
C ALA A 103 -7.47 14.16 -17.61
N GLU A 104 -8.45 14.06 -16.74
CA GLU A 104 -8.27 13.66 -15.35
C GLU A 104 -8.91 12.29 -15.15
N TYR A 105 -8.16 11.38 -14.53
CA TYR A 105 -8.65 10.04 -14.18
C TYR A 105 -8.51 9.81 -12.68
N PRO A 106 -9.51 9.21 -12.02
CA PRO A 106 -9.35 8.82 -10.64
C PRO A 106 -8.38 7.63 -10.53
N ALA A 107 -7.65 7.60 -9.42
CA ALA A 107 -6.56 6.67 -9.14
C ALA A 107 -6.40 6.44 -7.62
N ARG A 108 -7.53 6.23 -6.93
CA ARG A 108 -7.54 5.68 -5.57
C ARG A 108 -7.29 4.18 -5.62
N PHE A 109 -6.08 3.71 -5.29
CA PHE A 109 -5.73 2.28 -5.30
C PHE A 109 -4.89 1.93 -4.06
N GLN A 110 -4.89 0.64 -3.70
CA GLN A 110 -3.94 0.11 -2.73
C GLN A 110 -2.67 -0.32 -3.47
N LEU A 111 -1.55 0.33 -3.16
CA LEU A 111 -0.24 -0.11 -3.66
C LEU A 111 0.26 -1.26 -2.79
N ILE A 112 0.63 -2.36 -3.43
CA ILE A 112 1.35 -3.47 -2.80
C ILE A 112 2.61 -3.67 -3.64
N ALA A 113 3.76 -3.70 -3.01
CA ALA A 113 5.02 -3.89 -3.71
C ALA A 113 5.88 -4.93 -3.00
N ALA A 114 6.62 -5.70 -3.79
CA ALA A 114 7.61 -6.65 -3.31
C ALA A 114 8.98 -6.31 -3.91
N MET A 115 10.05 -6.52 -3.15
CA MET A 115 11.40 -6.36 -3.67
C MET A 115 12.41 -7.22 -2.93
N ASN A 116 13.48 -7.55 -3.62
CA ASN A 116 14.66 -8.12 -2.99
C ASN A 116 15.51 -7.04 -2.31
N PRO A 117 16.04 -7.30 -1.10
CA PRO A 117 16.85 -6.34 -0.34
C PRO A 117 18.22 -6.06 -0.97
N CYS A 118 18.68 -6.95 -1.88
CA CYS A 118 19.90 -6.82 -2.68
C CYS A 118 19.70 -7.46 -4.06
N PRO A 119 20.59 -7.18 -5.05
CA PRO A 119 20.47 -7.71 -6.41
C PRO A 119 20.45 -9.24 -6.50
N GLN A 120 21.13 -9.92 -5.58
CA GLN A 120 21.21 -11.39 -5.56
C GLN A 120 20.06 -12.04 -4.73
N GLY A 121 19.25 -11.25 -4.02
CA GLY A 121 18.13 -11.76 -3.22
C GLY A 121 18.52 -12.49 -1.92
N TYR A 122 19.78 -12.40 -1.46
CA TYR A 122 20.28 -13.13 -0.28
C TYR A 122 20.39 -12.31 1.02
N SER A 123 20.28 -10.99 0.98
CA SER A 123 20.59 -10.13 2.14
C SER A 123 19.40 -9.93 3.08
N CYS A 124 18.91 -11.03 3.68
CA CYS A 124 18.14 -11.10 4.93
C CYS A 124 18.40 -12.44 5.67
N ASP A 125 18.56 -13.57 4.95
CA ASP A 125 18.58 -14.92 5.56
C ASP A 125 19.84 -15.73 5.34
N GLY A 126 20.97 -15.07 5.09
CA GLY A 126 22.20 -15.78 4.78
C GLY A 126 23.36 -14.83 4.66
N LYS A 127 23.64 -14.03 5.72
CA LYS A 127 24.75 -13.06 5.76
C LYS A 127 26.11 -13.65 5.33
N SER A 128 26.26 -14.98 5.29
CA SER A 128 27.43 -15.70 4.78
C SER A 128 27.43 -15.99 3.26
N GLN A 129 26.30 -15.97 2.57
CA GLN A 129 26.17 -16.29 1.13
C GLN A 129 26.00 -15.07 0.23
N CYS A 130 25.63 -13.92 0.79
CA CYS A 130 25.53 -12.69 0.01
C CYS A 130 26.92 -12.16 -0.32
N LEU A 131 27.28 -12.15 -1.60
CA LEU A 131 28.57 -11.63 -2.10
C LEU A 131 28.49 -10.14 -2.50
N CYS A 132 27.31 -9.51 -2.34
CA CYS A 132 27.11 -8.12 -2.71
C CYS A 132 27.87 -7.18 -1.76
N THR A 133 28.65 -6.27 -2.31
CA THR A 133 29.27 -5.20 -1.52
C THR A 133 28.21 -4.24 -0.95
N ILE A 134 28.54 -3.52 0.12
CA ILE A 134 27.64 -2.50 0.70
C ILE A 134 27.25 -1.46 -0.36
N GLU A 135 28.17 -1.10 -1.26
CA GLU A 135 27.89 -0.16 -2.34
C GLU A 135 26.87 -0.72 -3.36
N GLN A 136 27.00 -1.99 -3.75
CA GLN A 136 26.04 -2.65 -4.63
C GLN A 136 24.65 -2.71 -4.00
N GLN A 137 24.57 -3.02 -2.71
CA GLN A 137 23.31 -3.04 -1.96
C GLN A 137 22.66 -1.64 -1.90
N ARG A 138 23.46 -0.61 -1.58
CA ARG A 138 22.99 0.79 -1.58
C ARG A 138 22.53 1.24 -2.96
N LYS A 139 23.25 0.89 -4.02
CA LYS A 139 22.89 1.22 -5.41
C LYS A 139 21.59 0.52 -5.85
N HIS A 140 21.37 -0.70 -5.38
CA HIS A 140 20.12 -1.44 -5.62
C HIS A 140 18.93 -0.73 -4.96
N ARG A 141 19.06 -0.43 -3.66
CA ARG A 141 18.03 0.27 -2.88
C ARG A 141 17.78 1.69 -3.38
N SER A 142 18.80 2.39 -3.87
CA SER A 142 18.68 3.76 -4.38
C SER A 142 17.87 3.90 -5.67
N ARG A 143 17.50 2.78 -6.32
CA ARG A 143 16.51 2.78 -7.41
C ARG A 143 15.14 3.26 -6.93
N ILE A 144 14.83 3.06 -5.65
CA ILE A 144 13.61 3.56 -5.02
C ILE A 144 13.91 4.89 -4.34
N SER A 145 13.06 5.89 -4.58
CA SER A 145 13.23 7.21 -3.99
C SER A 145 12.73 7.23 -2.54
N ALA A 146 13.47 7.88 -1.64
CA ALA A 146 13.02 8.09 -0.26
C ALA A 146 11.63 8.79 -0.18
N PRO A 147 11.28 9.75 -1.07
CA PRO A 147 9.93 10.30 -1.12
C PRO A 147 8.83 9.29 -1.45
N LEU A 148 9.12 8.23 -2.23
CA LEU A 148 8.17 7.16 -2.50
C LEU A 148 8.00 6.24 -1.28
N LEU A 149 9.09 5.84 -0.65
CA LEU A 149 9.08 5.01 0.57
C LEU A 149 8.30 5.69 1.72
N ASP A 150 8.48 7.00 1.91
CA ASP A 150 7.71 7.78 2.90
C ASP A 150 6.18 7.69 2.68
N ARG A 151 5.74 7.42 1.43
CA ARG A 151 4.33 7.28 1.07
C ARG A 151 3.75 5.89 1.28
N ILE A 152 4.57 4.86 1.50
CA ILE A 152 4.12 3.49 1.77
C ILE A 152 3.84 3.32 3.25
N ASP A 153 2.62 2.91 3.63
CA ASP A 153 2.16 2.87 5.02
C ASP A 153 2.81 1.80 5.89
N ILE A 154 3.17 0.66 5.30
CA ILE A 154 3.63 -0.53 5.99
C ILE A 154 4.84 -1.08 5.25
N HIS A 155 5.91 -1.37 5.98
CA HIS A 155 7.05 -2.14 5.51
C HIS A 155 7.15 -3.41 6.34
N VAL A 156 7.27 -4.55 5.65
CA VAL A 156 7.41 -5.87 6.27
C VAL A 156 8.60 -6.56 5.63
N GLU A 157 9.56 -6.96 6.45
CA GLU A 157 10.61 -7.89 6.04
C GLU A 157 10.08 -9.30 6.19
N VAL A 158 10.12 -10.06 5.10
CA VAL A 158 9.70 -11.46 5.08
C VAL A 158 10.96 -12.31 5.04
N PRO A 159 11.37 -12.92 6.17
CA PRO A 159 12.51 -13.82 6.18
C PRO A 159 12.18 -15.09 5.39
N ARG A 160 13.20 -15.69 4.79
CA ARG A 160 13.13 -17.01 4.19
C ARG A 160 12.83 -18.03 5.28
N LEU A 161 11.80 -18.83 5.00
CA LEU A 161 11.48 -19.99 5.82
C LEU A 161 12.53 -21.08 5.62
N SER A 162 12.96 -21.70 6.70
CA SER A 162 13.76 -22.92 6.64
C SER A 162 12.95 -24.08 6.03
N HIS A 163 13.65 -25.10 5.51
CA HIS A 163 13.00 -26.29 4.97
C HIS A 163 12.15 -27.02 6.04
N GLU A 164 12.57 -26.96 7.30
CA GLU A 164 11.81 -27.51 8.43
C GLU A 164 10.52 -26.73 8.69
N GLU A 165 10.53 -25.40 8.57
CA GLU A 165 9.32 -24.57 8.74
C GLU A 165 8.33 -24.75 7.58
N LEU A 166 8.84 -24.92 6.35
CA LEU A 166 8.02 -25.24 5.18
C LEU A 166 7.37 -26.62 5.30
N SER A 167 8.07 -27.61 5.87
CA SER A 167 7.55 -28.97 6.05
C SER A 167 6.65 -29.11 7.28
N LYS A 168 6.89 -28.33 8.35
CA LYS A 168 6.02 -28.21 9.53
C LYS A 168 4.86 -27.24 9.29
N SER A 169 4.25 -27.27 8.10
CA SER A 169 2.99 -26.58 7.79
C SER A 169 1.89 -27.12 8.72
N ASN A 170 1.88 -26.66 9.97
CA ASN A 170 0.86 -26.94 10.94
C ASN A 170 -0.44 -26.32 10.43
N ASN A 171 -1.54 -27.07 10.54
CA ASN A 171 -2.92 -26.70 10.19
C ASN A 171 -3.49 -25.52 11.02
N THR A 172 -2.63 -24.64 11.56
CA THR A 172 -2.98 -23.50 12.41
C THR A 172 -2.96 -22.17 11.66
N SER A 173 -2.74 -22.17 10.34
CA SER A 173 -2.83 -20.95 9.53
C SER A 173 -4.29 -20.57 9.27
N GLU A 174 -4.58 -19.27 9.34
CA GLU A 174 -5.90 -18.77 8.99
C GLU A 174 -6.15 -18.95 7.49
N SER A 175 -7.31 -19.50 7.15
CA SER A 175 -7.75 -19.58 5.76
C SER A 175 -8.05 -18.18 5.20
N SER A 176 -7.99 -18.03 3.88
CA SER A 176 -8.39 -16.78 3.22
C SER A 176 -9.84 -16.38 3.53
N LEU A 177 -10.72 -17.35 3.81
CA LEU A 177 -12.10 -17.09 4.21
C LEU A 177 -12.17 -16.45 5.60
N GLN A 178 -11.44 -16.99 6.58
CA GLN A 178 -11.36 -16.42 7.93
C GLN A 178 -10.76 -15.01 7.92
N VAL A 179 -9.70 -14.80 7.12
CA VAL A 179 -9.11 -13.46 6.94
C VAL A 179 -10.11 -12.50 6.30
N ARG A 180 -10.86 -12.95 5.28
CA ARG A 180 -11.90 -12.13 4.63
C ARG A 180 -12.98 -11.69 5.63
N GLU A 181 -13.44 -12.59 6.51
CA GLU A 181 -14.45 -12.27 7.52
C GLU A 181 -13.96 -11.19 8.49
N LYS A 182 -12.72 -11.30 8.98
CA LYS A 182 -12.08 -10.26 9.81
C LYS A 182 -12.03 -8.92 9.08
N VAL A 183 -11.54 -8.92 7.83
CA VAL A 183 -11.44 -7.71 7.00
C VAL A 183 -12.81 -7.06 6.79
N MET A 184 -13.85 -7.84 6.51
CA MET A 184 -15.21 -7.35 6.32
C MET A 184 -15.76 -6.69 7.60
N ARG A 185 -15.61 -7.36 8.76
CA ARG A 185 -16.05 -6.81 10.05
C ARG A 185 -15.35 -5.49 10.37
N THR A 186 -14.04 -5.44 10.19
CA THR A 186 -13.24 -4.22 10.41
C THR A 186 -13.65 -3.12 9.44
N TYR A 187 -13.91 -3.45 8.17
CA TYR A 187 -14.40 -2.49 7.18
C TYR A 187 -15.75 -1.92 7.57
N GLU A 188 -16.71 -2.74 7.98
CA GLU A 188 -18.04 -2.29 8.43
C GLU A 188 -17.96 -1.37 9.64
N LEU A 189 -17.09 -1.67 10.61
CA LEU A 189 -16.82 -0.80 11.76
C LEU A 189 -16.32 0.58 11.33
N GLN A 190 -15.38 0.62 10.39
CA GLN A 190 -14.84 1.88 9.86
C GLN A 190 -15.92 2.68 9.14
N ILE A 191 -16.64 2.06 8.19
CA ILE A 191 -17.71 2.71 7.44
C ILE A 191 -18.80 3.24 8.38
N LYS A 192 -19.22 2.47 9.39
CA LYS A 192 -20.20 2.92 10.37
C LYS A 192 -19.72 4.11 11.19
N ARG A 193 -18.42 4.20 11.50
CA ARG A 193 -17.84 5.27 12.32
C ARG A 193 -17.70 6.59 11.55
N ASN A 194 -17.21 6.56 10.31
CA ASN A 194 -16.77 7.77 9.60
C ASN A 194 -17.11 7.77 8.09
N GLY A 195 -17.82 6.76 7.59
CA GLY A 195 -18.20 6.62 6.18
C GLY A 195 -17.06 6.26 5.23
N LYS A 196 -15.85 5.96 5.72
CA LYS A 196 -14.68 5.66 4.90
C LYS A 196 -13.71 4.71 5.61
N THR A 197 -12.65 4.27 4.94
CA THR A 197 -11.60 3.49 5.62
C THR A 197 -10.67 4.40 6.42
N ASN A 198 -10.00 3.87 7.43
CA ASN A 198 -9.03 4.63 8.24
C ASN A 198 -7.89 5.22 7.40
N ALA A 199 -7.50 4.55 6.30
CA ALA A 199 -6.50 5.03 5.37
C ALA A 199 -6.87 6.40 4.74
N MET A 200 -8.17 6.66 4.58
CA MET A 200 -8.74 7.85 3.94
C MET A 200 -9.07 8.99 4.92
N LEU A 201 -8.76 8.84 6.21
CA LEU A 201 -9.04 9.90 7.20
C LEU A 201 -8.19 11.13 6.94
N SER A 202 -8.79 12.31 6.84
CA SER A 202 -8.08 13.59 6.85
C SER A 202 -7.37 13.84 8.17
N GLY A 203 -6.43 14.80 8.23
CA GLY A 203 -5.72 15.13 9.48
C GLY A 203 -6.66 15.44 10.64
N ARG A 204 -7.69 16.26 10.40
CA ARG A 204 -8.72 16.59 11.40
C ARG A 204 -9.51 15.36 11.86
N GLU A 205 -9.77 14.43 10.96
CA GLU A 205 -10.47 13.18 11.31
C GLU A 205 -9.57 12.24 12.10
N VAL A 206 -8.26 12.22 11.83
CA VAL A 206 -7.28 11.49 12.66
C VAL A 206 -7.28 12.04 14.08
N ASP A 207 -7.25 13.36 14.27
CA ASP A 207 -7.30 13.99 15.60
C ASP A 207 -8.60 13.67 16.37
N HIS A 208 -9.68 13.37 15.64
CA HIS A 208 -10.96 13.03 16.23
C HIS A 208 -11.11 11.53 16.55
N PHE A 209 -10.79 10.65 15.59
CA PHE A 209 -11.03 9.21 15.68
C PHE A 209 -9.85 8.41 16.21
N CYS A 210 -8.64 8.98 16.23
CA CYS A 210 -7.42 8.33 16.71
C CYS A 210 -6.88 8.97 17.99
N ARG A 211 -7.77 9.43 18.88
CA ARG A 211 -7.37 10.03 20.16
C ARG A 211 -6.64 9.01 21.03
N LEU A 212 -5.52 9.43 21.58
CA LEU A 212 -4.69 8.64 22.48
C LEU A 212 -4.89 9.08 23.92
N LYS A 213 -4.74 8.15 24.87
CA LYS A 213 -4.61 8.51 26.30
C LYS A 213 -3.17 8.98 26.56
N LYS A 214 -2.94 9.54 27.74
CA LYS A 214 -1.66 10.20 28.08
C LYS A 214 -0.44 9.29 27.91
N ALA A 215 -0.55 8.01 28.26
CA ALA A 215 0.56 7.05 28.17
C ALA A 215 0.92 6.75 26.70
N GLU A 216 -0.09 6.55 25.86
CA GLU A 216 0.02 6.27 24.43
C GLU A 216 0.56 7.47 23.66
N SER A 217 0.11 8.68 23.99
CA SER A 217 0.67 9.92 23.42
C SER A 217 2.16 10.03 23.73
N HIS A 218 2.56 9.78 24.97
CA HIS A 218 3.97 9.84 25.37
C HIS A 218 4.81 8.76 24.67
N LEU A 219 4.29 7.54 24.52
CA LEU A 219 4.94 6.47 23.75
C LEU A 219 5.19 6.90 22.30
N LEU A 220 4.17 7.49 21.66
CA LEU A 220 4.29 7.96 20.28
C LEU A 220 5.29 9.12 20.17
N GLU A 221 5.29 10.09 21.09
CA GLU A 221 6.28 11.17 21.14
C GLU A 221 7.73 10.64 21.24
N LEU A 222 7.99 9.71 22.17
CA LEU A 222 9.30 9.09 22.32
C LEU A 222 9.73 8.35 21.04
N ALA A 223 8.81 7.64 20.37
CA ALA A 223 9.10 6.98 19.11
C ALA A 223 9.40 7.99 17.99
N MET A 224 8.64 9.07 17.91
CA MET A 224 8.84 10.15 16.93
C MET A 224 10.23 10.79 17.06
N GLU A 225 10.68 11.07 18.28
CA GLU A 225 12.01 11.61 18.57
C GLU A 225 13.12 10.59 18.28
N LYS A 226 13.01 9.39 18.85
CA LYS A 226 14.02 8.32 18.71
C LYS A 226 14.27 7.95 17.26
N PHE A 227 13.20 7.80 16.48
CA PHE A 227 13.28 7.40 15.08
C PHE A 227 13.32 8.58 14.13
N LYS A 228 13.29 9.84 14.60
CA LYS A 228 13.28 11.08 13.78
C LYS A 228 12.17 11.10 12.71
N LEU A 229 10.97 10.68 13.10
CA LEU A 229 9.82 10.54 12.18
C LEU A 229 9.23 11.91 11.81
N SER A 230 8.65 12.00 10.61
CA SER A 230 8.01 13.22 10.13
C SER A 230 6.58 13.35 10.68
N ALA A 231 6.03 14.56 10.71
CA ALA A 231 4.60 14.77 11.05
C ALA A 231 3.64 13.95 10.15
N ARG A 232 4.06 13.61 8.93
CA ARG A 232 3.32 12.71 8.06
C ARG A 232 3.32 11.27 8.59
N ALA A 233 4.48 10.78 9.03
CA ALA A 233 4.59 9.46 9.64
C ALA A 233 3.73 9.35 10.91
N TYR A 234 3.64 10.43 11.70
CA TYR A 234 2.75 10.50 12.87
C TYR A 234 1.28 10.16 12.52
N HIS A 235 0.67 10.87 11.56
CA HIS A 235 -0.71 10.59 11.16
C HIS A 235 -0.89 9.19 10.57
N ARG A 236 0.10 8.69 9.83
CA ARG A 236 0.04 7.35 9.22
C ARG A 236 0.11 6.25 10.28
N ILE A 237 0.97 6.40 11.28
CA ILE A 237 1.03 5.50 12.46
C ILE A 237 -0.32 5.49 13.17
N LEU A 238 -0.95 6.65 13.37
CA LEU A 238 -2.27 6.71 14.01
C LEU A 238 -3.36 6.02 13.19
N ARG A 239 -3.39 6.19 11.87
CA ARG A 239 -4.35 5.47 10.99
C ARG A 239 -4.13 3.96 11.04
N LEU A 240 -2.88 3.52 11.08
CA LEU A 240 -2.51 2.11 11.17
C LEU A 240 -2.89 1.52 12.53
N ALA A 241 -2.52 2.19 13.63
CA ALA A 241 -2.87 1.77 14.99
C ALA A 241 -4.38 1.71 15.20
N ARG A 242 -5.15 2.65 14.63
CA ARG A 242 -6.62 2.61 14.62
C ARG A 242 -7.17 1.39 13.87
N THR A 243 -6.52 1.00 12.77
CA THR A 243 -6.90 -0.17 11.99
C THR A 243 -6.61 -1.47 12.73
N ILE A 244 -5.48 -1.53 13.45
CA ILE A 244 -5.13 -2.67 14.32
C ILE A 244 -6.15 -2.77 15.47
N ALA A 245 -6.47 -1.66 16.14
CA ALA A 245 -7.52 -1.62 17.16
C ALA A 245 -8.89 -2.10 16.62
N ASP A 246 -9.26 -1.68 15.40
CA ASP A 246 -10.51 -2.12 14.77
C ASP A 246 -10.49 -3.62 14.38
N LEU A 247 -9.33 -4.21 14.09
CA LEU A 247 -9.17 -5.65 13.86
C LEU A 247 -9.40 -6.43 15.16
N GLU A 248 -8.95 -5.90 16.29
CA GLU A 248 -9.18 -6.47 17.63
C GLU A 248 -10.55 -6.11 18.22
N SER A 249 -11.33 -5.26 17.53
CA SER A 249 -12.59 -4.69 18.02
C SER A 249 -12.44 -3.87 19.32
N ASP A 250 -11.27 -3.29 19.56
CA ASP A 250 -11.03 -2.38 20.68
C ASP A 250 -11.58 -0.98 20.35
N PRO A 251 -12.44 -0.38 21.20
CA PRO A 251 -12.89 0.99 21.00
C PRO A 251 -11.77 2.04 21.03
N ASP A 252 -10.67 1.81 21.74
CA ASP A 252 -9.57 2.75 21.91
C ASP A 252 -8.27 2.25 21.22
N ILE A 253 -7.34 3.16 20.94
CA ILE A 253 -5.99 2.79 20.53
C ILE A 253 -5.16 2.58 21.80
N GLY A 254 -4.79 1.33 22.08
CA GLY A 254 -3.86 0.97 23.16
C GLY A 254 -2.38 0.99 22.76
N ALA A 255 -1.51 0.81 23.75
CA ALA A 255 -0.06 0.77 23.58
C ALA A 255 0.44 -0.37 22.68
N THR A 256 -0.23 -1.53 22.68
CA THR A 256 0.08 -2.67 21.81
C THR A 256 -0.14 -2.33 20.34
N HIS A 257 -1.31 -1.76 20.02
CA HIS A 257 -1.65 -1.32 18.65
C HIS A 257 -0.66 -0.27 18.12
N LEU A 258 -0.24 0.67 18.98
CA LEU A 258 0.76 1.67 18.61
C LEU A 258 2.14 1.06 18.39
N SER A 259 2.57 0.18 19.28
CA SER A 259 3.89 -0.47 19.19
C SER A 259 4.01 -1.28 17.90
N GLU A 260 2.94 -1.99 17.52
CA GLU A 260 2.85 -2.72 16.26
C GLU A 260 2.83 -1.78 15.05
N ALA A 261 2.02 -0.71 15.08
CA ALA A 261 2.01 0.28 13.99
C ALA A 261 3.38 0.96 13.78
N ILE A 262 4.11 1.22 14.87
CA ILE A 262 5.45 1.80 14.83
C ILE A 262 6.44 0.80 14.22
N SER A 263 6.38 -0.48 14.59
CA SER A 263 7.33 -1.50 14.11
C SER A 263 7.28 -1.66 12.59
N TYR A 264 6.08 -1.60 12.00
CA TYR A 264 5.87 -1.61 10.55
C TYR A 264 6.48 -0.40 9.82
N ARG A 265 6.82 0.68 10.54
CA ARG A 265 7.36 1.91 9.96
C ARG A 265 8.85 2.11 10.17
N THR A 266 9.44 1.48 11.18
CA THR A 266 10.85 1.69 11.51
C THR A 266 11.82 0.92 10.60
N LEU A 267 11.33 -0.05 9.83
CA LEU A 267 12.15 -0.91 8.95
C LEU A 267 12.97 -0.13 7.91
N ASP A 268 12.40 0.90 7.27
CA ASP A 268 13.10 1.71 6.25
C ASP A 268 14.33 2.45 6.78
N ARG A 269 14.40 2.70 8.08
CA ARG A 269 15.48 3.51 8.67
C ARG A 269 16.70 2.69 9.06
N THR A 270 16.54 1.37 9.09
CA THR A 270 17.63 0.39 9.20
C THR A 270 18.10 -0.12 7.83
N LEU A 271 17.38 0.21 6.76
CA LEU A 271 17.71 -0.14 5.36
C LEU A 271 18.68 0.85 4.69
#